data_AF-A0A0C1CUZ9-F1
#
_entry.id   AF-A0A0C1CUZ9-F1
#
_cell.length_a   1.000
_cell.length_b   1.000
_cell.length_c   1.000
_cell.angle_alpha   90.00
_cell.angle_beta   90.00
_cell.angle_gamma   90.00
#
_symmetry.space_group_name_H-M   'P 1'
#
loop_
_entity.id
_entity.type
_entity.pdbx_description
1 polymer ?
#
loop_
_entity_poly.entity_id
_entity_poly.type
_entity_poly.pdbx_seq_one_letter_code
_entity_poly.pdbx_strand_id
1 'polypeptide(L)'
;SPNLAYNVFSPERTYNTTDETYIGGLFLNGRSPNLKEQLIHPFIGAVEMNNGTIANVVSKIKNASYFSEIEKEYGVAKTDEELMSYVADALAVFETSKEVNSFTSKFDYFNKQLIKFTDDEKKGLAVFQGKGKCAQCHILEPDERTGKILFTDFSYDNIGVPRNEKNPFYNQSTAVNPAGVNFIDLGIGGVVSQPEHNGKFRVPTLRNIAISAPYFHNGSFKTLKEVIHFYNVRDVNPSEFAAPEVLETVNRDELGDLKMTAEEESQLEAFLRTLTDHYRK
;
A
#
# COMPACT_ATOMS: atom_id res chain seq x y z
N SER A 1 -1.13 -12.67 -2.12
CA SER A 1 -2.16 -11.65 -1.79
C SER A 1 -1.93 -10.43 -2.67
N PRO A 2 -2.93 -9.90 -3.40
CA PRO A 2 -2.79 -8.69 -4.20
C PRO A 2 -2.22 -7.50 -3.42
N ASN A 3 -2.59 -7.42 -2.13
CA ASN A 3 -2.15 -6.35 -1.22
C ASN A 3 -0.70 -6.50 -0.73
N LEU A 4 -0.04 -7.64 -0.95
CA LEU A 4 1.38 -7.85 -0.62
C LEU A 4 2.28 -7.57 -1.82
N ALA A 5 1.80 -7.90 -3.03
CA ALA A 5 2.56 -7.75 -4.26
C ALA A 5 3.06 -6.31 -4.44
N TYR A 6 4.29 -6.19 -4.95
CA TYR A 6 5.00 -4.95 -5.28
C TYR A 6 5.38 -4.05 -4.11
N ASN A 7 4.91 -4.29 -2.88
CA ASN A 7 5.32 -3.49 -1.71
C ASN A 7 6.81 -3.60 -1.39
N VAL A 8 7.41 -4.74 -1.71
CA VAL A 8 8.83 -5.04 -1.51
C VAL A 8 9.74 -4.06 -2.26
N PHE A 9 9.22 -3.40 -3.29
CA PHE A 9 9.97 -2.39 -4.04
C PHE A 9 10.00 -1.04 -3.35
N SER A 10 9.26 -0.82 -2.27
CA SER A 10 9.36 0.43 -1.53
C SER A 10 10.79 0.65 -1.02
N PRO A 11 11.39 1.82 -1.25
CA PRO A 11 12.72 2.11 -0.75
C PRO A 11 12.73 2.16 0.78
N GLU A 12 13.92 2.22 1.37
CA GLU A 12 14.03 2.54 2.80
C GLU A 12 13.39 3.90 3.08
N ARG A 13 12.79 4.04 4.27
CA ARG A 13 12.10 5.26 4.63
C ARG A 13 13.09 6.41 4.80
N THR A 14 12.96 7.44 3.98
CA THR A 14 13.75 8.67 4.05
C THR A 14 12.85 9.89 4.07
N TYR A 15 13.41 11.04 4.44
CA TYR A 15 12.73 12.33 4.31
C TYR A 15 13.24 13.05 3.06
N ASN A 16 12.32 13.41 2.16
CA ASN A 16 12.61 14.21 0.99
C ASN A 16 12.46 15.70 1.36
N THR A 17 13.57 16.43 1.29
CA THR A 17 13.63 17.86 1.65
C THR A 17 13.07 18.79 0.58
N THR A 18 12.97 18.34 -0.67
CA THR A 18 12.40 19.12 -1.78
C THR A 18 10.87 19.12 -1.70
N ASP A 19 10.29 17.96 -1.48
CA ASP A 19 8.83 17.76 -1.45
C ASP A 19 8.26 17.80 -0.01
N GLU A 20 9.12 18.08 0.97
CA GLU A 20 8.80 18.18 2.41
C GLU A 20 7.92 17.02 2.90
N THR A 21 8.25 15.80 2.47
CA THR A 21 7.49 14.59 2.78
C THR A 21 8.41 13.39 2.95
N TYR A 22 7.89 12.35 3.59
CA TYR A 22 8.59 11.07 3.68
C TYR A 22 8.41 10.28 2.40
N ILE A 23 9.37 9.42 2.09
CA ILE A 23 9.30 8.47 0.97
C ILE A 23 9.73 7.10 1.49
N GLY A 24 9.07 6.05 1.01
CA GLY A 24 9.48 4.67 1.30
C GLY A 24 8.99 4.15 2.64
N GLY A 25 9.66 3.13 3.16
CA GLY A 25 9.21 2.36 4.31
C GLY A 25 8.05 1.43 4.00
N LEU A 26 7.68 0.61 4.97
CA LEU A 26 6.62 -0.39 4.87
C LEU A 26 5.57 -0.22 5.97
N PHE A 27 4.45 -0.92 5.77
CA PHE A 27 3.13 -0.59 6.29
C PHE A 27 2.59 0.73 5.73
N LEU A 28 1.28 0.92 5.83
CA LEU A 28 0.60 2.09 5.27
C LEU A 28 1.05 3.40 5.94
N ASN A 29 1.42 3.35 7.22
CA ASN A 29 1.94 4.49 7.98
C ASN A 29 3.47 4.56 7.99
N GLY A 30 4.15 3.69 7.24
CA GLY A 30 5.61 3.70 7.15
C GLY A 30 6.34 3.28 8.41
N ARG A 31 5.67 2.75 9.44
CA ARG A 31 6.30 2.49 10.75
C ARG A 31 7.53 1.59 10.69
N SER A 32 7.62 0.73 9.67
CA SER A 32 8.84 -0.02 9.41
C SER A 32 9.70 0.70 8.38
N PRO A 33 10.96 1.04 8.67
CA PRO A 33 11.82 1.74 7.71
C PRO A 33 12.26 0.84 6.55
N ASN A 34 12.27 -0.48 6.71
CA ASN A 34 12.74 -1.44 5.70
C ASN A 34 12.00 -2.80 5.81
N LEU A 35 12.25 -3.67 4.83
CA LEU A 35 11.64 -5.02 4.73
C LEU A 35 12.01 -5.93 5.89
N LYS A 36 13.28 -5.94 6.27
CA LYS A 36 13.78 -6.83 7.33
C LYS A 36 13.07 -6.56 8.66
N GLU A 37 12.90 -5.30 9.03
CA GLU A 37 12.16 -4.91 10.23
C GLU A 37 10.66 -5.23 10.11
N GLN A 38 10.07 -5.02 8.92
CA GLN A 38 8.65 -5.24 8.70
C GLN A 38 8.27 -6.69 8.94
N LEU A 39 9.08 -7.63 8.48
CA LEU A 39 8.81 -9.07 8.55
C LEU A 39 8.71 -9.59 9.98
N ILE A 40 9.31 -8.91 10.94
CA ILE A 40 9.28 -9.32 12.35
C ILE A 40 7.96 -8.93 13.01
N HIS A 41 7.37 -7.79 12.63
CA HIS A 41 6.23 -7.21 13.34
C HIS A 41 4.99 -8.14 13.38
N PRO A 42 4.55 -8.78 12.27
CA PRO A 42 3.36 -9.62 12.29
C PRO A 42 3.47 -10.84 13.21
N PHE A 43 4.68 -11.39 13.38
CA PHE A 43 4.89 -12.56 14.23
C PHE A 43 4.49 -12.28 15.68
N ILE A 44 4.82 -11.10 16.20
CA ILE A 44 4.57 -10.73 17.59
C ILE A 44 3.35 -9.83 17.78
N GLY A 45 2.80 -9.26 16.71
CA GLY A 45 1.63 -8.40 16.75
C GLY A 45 0.41 -9.07 17.39
N ALA A 46 -0.12 -8.46 18.46
CA ALA A 46 -1.22 -9.03 19.26
C ALA A 46 -2.52 -9.21 18.47
N VAL A 47 -2.72 -8.42 17.41
CA VAL A 47 -3.87 -8.48 16.49
C VAL A 47 -3.56 -9.17 15.16
N GLU A 48 -2.36 -9.77 15.05
CA GLU A 48 -1.89 -10.48 13.85
C GLU A 48 -1.60 -11.96 14.19
N MET A 49 -0.34 -12.39 14.23
CA MET A 49 0.01 -13.79 14.54
C MET A 49 0.14 -14.08 16.03
N ASN A 50 0.23 -13.02 16.87
CA ASN A 50 0.12 -13.07 18.32
C ASN A 50 0.98 -14.14 19.01
N ASN A 51 2.26 -14.27 18.63
CA ASN A 51 3.18 -15.19 19.31
C ASN A 51 3.72 -14.66 20.64
N GLY A 52 3.45 -13.39 20.96
CA GLY A 52 3.86 -12.72 22.20
C GLY A 52 5.33 -12.29 22.20
N THR A 53 6.27 -13.23 22.06
CA THR A 53 7.71 -12.94 22.08
C THR A 53 8.44 -13.61 20.92
N ILE A 54 9.60 -13.08 20.56
CA ILE A 54 10.49 -13.69 19.56
C ILE A 54 10.94 -15.09 19.99
N ALA A 55 11.20 -15.31 21.28
CA ALA A 55 11.58 -16.63 21.79
C ALA A 55 10.50 -17.69 21.50
N ASN A 56 9.21 -17.34 21.60
CA ASN A 56 8.12 -18.24 21.25
C ASN A 56 8.09 -18.55 19.75
N VAL A 57 8.34 -17.56 18.90
CA VAL A 57 8.42 -17.73 17.45
C VAL A 57 9.56 -18.68 17.10
N VAL A 58 10.75 -18.44 17.66
CA VAL A 58 11.94 -19.27 17.47
C VAL A 58 11.71 -20.69 17.95
N SER A 59 11.09 -20.89 19.11
CA SER A 59 10.73 -22.23 19.60
C SER A 59 9.81 -22.96 18.63
N LYS A 60 8.82 -22.29 18.03
CA LYS A 60 7.95 -22.89 17.01
C LYS A 60 8.72 -23.24 15.74
N ILE A 61 9.61 -22.36 15.27
CA ILE A 61 10.45 -22.61 14.08
C ILE A 61 11.36 -23.81 14.30
N LYS A 62 12.06 -23.89 15.44
CA LYS A 62 12.94 -25.02 15.80
C LYS A 62 12.20 -26.37 15.87
N ASN A 63 10.90 -26.34 16.15
CA ASN A 63 10.04 -27.54 16.20
C ASN A 63 9.30 -27.83 14.87
N ALA A 64 9.47 -26.99 13.84
CA ALA A 64 8.80 -27.16 12.56
C ALA A 64 9.53 -28.18 11.67
N SER A 65 8.78 -28.87 10.81
CA SER A 65 9.34 -29.87 9.88
C SER A 65 10.35 -29.30 8.88
N TYR A 66 10.26 -28.00 8.59
CA TYR A 66 11.16 -27.31 7.66
C TYR A 66 12.44 -26.78 8.34
N PHE A 67 12.61 -26.92 9.65
CA PHE A 67 13.75 -26.33 10.37
C PHE A 67 15.09 -26.82 9.83
N SER A 68 15.20 -28.12 9.53
CA SER A 68 16.40 -28.70 8.94
C SER A 68 16.72 -28.14 7.55
N GLU A 69 15.71 -27.65 6.82
CA GLU A 69 15.93 -26.99 5.52
C GLU A 69 16.52 -25.59 5.71
N ILE A 70 16.09 -24.85 6.75
CA ILE A 70 16.70 -23.57 7.14
C ILE A 70 18.16 -23.78 7.51
N GLU A 71 18.46 -24.77 8.36
CA GLU A 71 19.86 -25.06 8.76
C GLU A 71 20.72 -25.51 7.59
N LYS A 72 20.14 -26.23 6.63
CA LYS A 72 20.85 -26.66 5.42
C LYS A 72 21.21 -25.47 4.52
N GLU A 73 20.32 -24.50 4.38
CA GLU A 73 20.51 -23.35 3.47
C GLU A 73 21.39 -22.26 4.10
N TYR A 74 21.14 -21.92 5.36
CA TYR A 74 21.79 -20.80 6.04
C TYR A 74 22.88 -21.21 7.05
N GLY A 75 22.91 -22.48 7.44
CA GLY A 75 23.73 -22.98 8.54
C GLY A 75 22.99 -22.99 9.88
N VAL A 76 23.63 -23.61 10.89
CA VAL A 76 23.08 -23.67 12.25
C VAL A 76 23.21 -22.31 12.92
N ALA A 77 22.08 -21.67 13.20
CA ALA A 77 22.03 -20.39 13.92
C ALA A 77 22.57 -20.54 15.35
N LYS A 78 23.45 -19.63 15.77
CA LYS A 78 24.05 -19.58 17.11
C LYS A 78 23.16 -18.84 18.11
N THR A 79 22.27 -17.97 17.61
CA THR A 79 21.37 -17.15 18.42
C THR A 79 19.96 -17.13 17.83
N ASP A 80 18.99 -16.77 18.64
CA ASP A 80 17.60 -16.58 18.21
C ASP A 80 17.47 -15.42 17.21
N GLU A 81 18.26 -14.35 17.38
CA GLU A 81 18.32 -13.22 16.43
C GLU A 81 18.86 -13.65 15.07
N GLU A 82 19.92 -14.46 15.06
CA GLU A 82 20.50 -15.01 13.83
C GLU A 82 19.48 -15.90 13.10
N LEU A 83 18.77 -16.78 13.80
CA LEU A 83 17.71 -17.59 13.19
C LEU A 83 16.57 -16.71 12.62
N MET A 84 16.15 -15.68 13.35
CA MET A 84 15.14 -14.74 12.85
C MET A 84 15.64 -13.98 11.62
N SER A 85 16.94 -13.70 11.51
CA SER A 85 17.52 -13.06 10.33
C SER A 85 17.45 -13.97 9.10
N TYR A 86 17.65 -15.28 9.25
CA TYR A 86 17.51 -16.25 8.16
C TYR A 86 16.06 -16.36 7.70
N VAL A 87 15.11 -16.35 8.64
CA VAL A 87 13.68 -16.37 8.35
C VAL A 87 13.25 -15.10 7.62
N ALA A 88 13.72 -13.94 8.08
CA ALA A 88 13.45 -12.67 7.42
C ALA A 88 14.05 -12.63 6.01
N ASP A 89 15.26 -13.15 5.81
CA ASP A 89 15.87 -13.24 4.49
C ASP A 89 15.07 -14.17 3.56
N ALA A 90 14.71 -15.37 4.00
CA ALA A 90 13.93 -16.32 3.21
C ALA A 90 12.56 -15.74 2.79
N LEU A 91 11.88 -15.05 3.70
CA LEU A 91 10.63 -14.34 3.39
C LEU A 91 10.85 -13.19 2.42
N ALA A 92 11.92 -12.40 2.59
CA ALA A 92 12.27 -11.33 1.66
C ALA A 92 12.55 -11.86 0.25
N VAL A 93 13.25 -12.99 0.12
CA VAL A 93 13.48 -13.65 -1.18
C VAL A 93 12.15 -14.11 -1.80
N PHE A 94 11.25 -14.68 -1.01
CA PHE A 94 9.93 -15.07 -1.50
C PHE A 94 9.10 -13.85 -1.95
N GLU A 95 9.05 -12.79 -1.13
CA GLU A 95 8.31 -11.57 -1.42
C GLU A 95 8.87 -10.76 -2.59
N THR A 96 10.17 -10.90 -2.91
CA THR A 96 10.79 -10.31 -4.11
C THR A 96 10.65 -11.18 -5.36
N SER A 97 10.18 -12.42 -5.23
CA SER A 97 10.12 -13.37 -6.34
C SER A 97 9.14 -12.94 -7.45
N LYS A 98 9.29 -13.55 -8.64
CA LYS A 98 8.36 -13.38 -9.77
C LYS A 98 6.98 -13.97 -9.49
N GLU A 99 6.86 -14.88 -8.53
CA GLU A 99 5.57 -15.44 -8.11
C GLU A 99 4.72 -14.36 -7.42
N VAL A 100 5.36 -13.53 -6.59
CA VAL A 100 4.71 -12.42 -5.90
C VAL A 100 4.63 -11.18 -6.80
N ASN A 101 5.63 -10.93 -7.65
CA ASN A 101 5.76 -9.73 -8.50
C ASN A 101 5.91 -10.11 -9.98
N SER A 102 4.81 -10.49 -10.62
CA SER A 102 4.89 -11.11 -11.95
C SER A 102 5.13 -10.14 -13.11
N PHE A 103 4.66 -8.89 -13.01
CA PHE A 103 4.66 -7.89 -14.09
C PHE A 103 4.05 -8.46 -15.38
N THR A 104 2.88 -9.08 -15.25
CA THR A 104 2.17 -9.78 -16.35
C THR A 104 0.79 -9.18 -16.62
N SER A 105 0.57 -7.92 -16.25
CA SER A 105 -0.68 -7.23 -16.51
C SER A 105 -0.86 -6.88 -17.99
N LYS A 106 -2.10 -6.54 -18.39
CA LYS A 106 -2.38 -6.05 -19.74
C LYS A 106 -1.54 -4.82 -20.05
N PHE A 107 -1.39 -3.92 -19.08
CA PHE A 107 -0.51 -2.75 -19.18
C PHE A 107 0.94 -3.14 -19.48
N ASP A 108 1.48 -4.19 -18.84
CA ASP A 108 2.87 -4.62 -19.08
C ASP A 108 3.09 -5.09 -20.53
N TYR A 109 2.09 -5.77 -21.12
CA TYR A 109 2.13 -6.16 -22.53
C TYR A 109 1.92 -4.96 -23.47
N PHE A 110 1.04 -4.03 -23.12
CA PHE A 110 0.84 -2.79 -23.87
C PHE A 110 2.10 -1.94 -23.89
N ASN A 111 2.78 -1.77 -22.75
CA ASN A 111 4.02 -1.01 -22.63
C ASN A 111 5.17 -1.61 -23.47
N LYS A 112 5.18 -2.94 -23.62
CA LYS A 112 6.09 -3.66 -24.55
C LYS A 112 5.63 -3.64 -26.00
N GLN A 113 4.56 -2.92 -26.33
CA GLN A 113 3.93 -2.86 -27.66
C GLN A 113 3.50 -4.23 -28.22
N LEU A 114 3.22 -5.19 -27.33
CA LEU A 114 2.83 -6.55 -27.70
C LEU A 114 1.33 -6.73 -27.89
N ILE A 115 0.53 -5.74 -27.47
CA ILE A 115 -0.92 -5.68 -27.64
C ILE A 115 -1.34 -4.22 -27.81
N LYS A 116 -2.62 -4.01 -28.13
CA LYS A 116 -3.25 -2.68 -28.13
C LYS A 116 -4.30 -2.63 -27.03
N PHE A 117 -4.40 -1.47 -26.39
CA PHE A 117 -5.55 -1.12 -25.56
C PHE A 117 -6.80 -0.90 -26.42
N THR A 118 -7.96 -1.13 -25.81
CA THR A 118 -9.24 -0.65 -26.33
C THR A 118 -9.27 0.88 -26.31
N ASP A 119 -10.24 1.49 -26.97
CA ASP A 119 -10.34 2.95 -26.97
C ASP A 119 -10.65 3.51 -25.58
N ASP A 120 -11.46 2.82 -24.78
CA ASP A 120 -11.76 3.24 -23.40
C ASP A 120 -10.54 3.10 -22.48
N GLU A 121 -9.75 2.03 -22.62
CA GLU A 121 -8.50 1.87 -21.86
C GLU A 121 -7.47 2.97 -22.21
N LYS A 122 -7.37 3.36 -23.49
CA LYS A 122 -6.50 4.46 -23.91
C LYS A 122 -6.98 5.81 -23.38
N LYS A 123 -8.28 6.09 -23.47
CA LYS A 123 -8.85 7.32 -22.92
C LYS A 123 -8.71 7.36 -21.40
N GLY A 124 -8.86 6.22 -20.73
CA GLY A 124 -8.61 6.06 -19.31
C GLY A 124 -7.17 6.37 -18.91
N LEU A 125 -6.18 5.89 -19.69
CA LEU A 125 -4.78 6.28 -19.49
C LEU A 125 -4.57 7.79 -19.69
N ALA A 126 -5.23 8.40 -20.69
CA ALA A 126 -5.16 9.84 -20.91
C ALA A 126 -5.80 10.64 -19.75
N VAL A 127 -6.93 10.16 -19.19
CA VAL A 127 -7.54 10.73 -17.98
C VAL A 127 -6.57 10.60 -16.80
N PHE A 128 -5.97 9.43 -16.60
CA PHE A 128 -5.00 9.16 -15.53
C PHE A 128 -3.81 10.13 -15.54
N GLN A 129 -3.26 10.42 -16.73
CA GLN A 129 -2.13 11.33 -16.92
C GLN A 129 -2.52 12.81 -16.91
N GLY A 130 -3.73 13.13 -17.38
CA GLY A 130 -4.20 14.49 -17.59
C GLY A 130 -5.18 14.92 -16.51
N LYS A 131 -6.47 14.96 -16.87
CA LYS A 131 -7.54 15.55 -16.04
C LYS A 131 -7.63 14.93 -14.64
N GLY A 132 -7.44 13.63 -14.52
CA GLY A 132 -7.51 12.91 -13.25
C GLY A 132 -6.31 13.17 -12.34
N LYS A 133 -5.20 13.73 -12.87
CA LYS A 133 -3.96 14.03 -12.13
C LYS A 133 -3.35 12.83 -11.37
N CYS A 134 -3.84 11.62 -11.59
CA CYS A 134 -3.45 10.42 -10.86
C CYS A 134 -1.94 10.15 -10.95
N ALA A 135 -1.34 10.45 -12.10
CA ALA A 135 0.08 10.27 -12.37
C ALA A 135 1.01 11.19 -11.55
N GLN A 136 0.48 12.18 -10.82
CA GLN A 136 1.29 13.04 -9.93
C GLN A 136 1.81 12.28 -8.70
N CYS A 137 1.10 11.25 -8.24
CA CYS A 137 1.54 10.38 -7.14
C CYS A 137 1.69 8.92 -7.60
N HIS A 138 0.82 8.47 -8.51
CA HIS A 138 0.88 7.12 -9.09
C HIS A 138 1.64 7.12 -10.42
N ILE A 139 2.93 7.44 -10.33
CA ILE A 139 3.82 7.69 -11.47
C ILE A 139 3.88 6.54 -12.49
N LEU A 140 4.06 6.91 -13.77
CA LEU A 140 4.20 6.00 -14.90
C LEU A 140 5.65 5.80 -15.34
N GLU A 141 6.56 6.54 -14.72
CA GLU A 141 7.99 6.47 -14.89
C GLU A 141 8.51 5.16 -14.30
N PRO A 142 9.44 4.47 -14.98
CA PRO A 142 10.14 3.35 -14.38
C PRO A 142 10.93 3.80 -13.15
N ASP A 143 10.74 3.11 -12.02
CA ASP A 143 11.55 3.30 -10.82
C ASP A 143 13.04 3.04 -11.16
N GLU A 144 13.91 3.96 -10.76
CA GLU A 144 15.33 3.95 -11.16
C GLU A 144 16.08 2.71 -10.69
N ARG A 145 15.68 2.14 -9.55
CA ARG A 145 16.34 0.98 -8.93
C ARG A 145 15.98 -0.32 -9.63
N THR A 146 14.74 -0.43 -10.10
CA THR A 146 14.18 -1.68 -10.64
C THR A 146 14.00 -1.66 -12.15
N GLY A 147 13.95 -0.47 -12.76
CA GLY A 147 13.56 -0.26 -14.15
C GLY A 147 12.11 -0.65 -14.43
N LYS A 148 11.24 -0.69 -13.41
CA LYS A 148 9.84 -1.12 -13.51
C LYS A 148 8.89 0.02 -13.20
N ILE A 149 7.76 0.06 -13.90
CA ILE A 149 6.68 1.00 -13.57
C ILE A 149 5.89 0.42 -12.40
N LEU A 150 5.89 1.12 -11.26
CA LEU A 150 5.29 0.65 -10.00
C LEU A 150 3.97 1.33 -9.66
N PHE A 151 3.57 2.40 -10.38
CA PHE A 151 2.34 3.16 -10.11
C PHE A 151 2.28 3.72 -8.68
N THR A 152 3.42 4.18 -8.19
CA THR A 152 3.59 4.86 -6.90
C THR A 152 4.96 5.53 -6.87
N ASP A 153 5.02 6.71 -6.28
CA ASP A 153 6.23 7.44 -5.91
C ASP A 153 6.72 7.10 -4.48
N PHE A 154 5.95 6.27 -3.75
CA PHE A 154 6.13 5.93 -2.35
C PHE A 154 6.11 7.11 -1.37
N SER A 155 5.59 8.26 -1.78
CA SER A 155 5.39 9.43 -0.91
C SER A 155 4.24 9.19 0.07
N TYR A 156 3.99 10.16 0.96
CA TYR A 156 2.92 10.11 1.94
C TYR A 156 1.97 11.28 1.76
N ASP A 157 0.67 10.98 1.69
CA ASP A 157 -0.35 12.00 1.50
C ASP A 157 -1.62 11.72 2.32
N ASN A 158 -2.30 12.79 2.72
CA ASN A 158 -3.61 12.75 3.35
C ASN A 158 -4.66 13.21 2.33
N ILE A 159 -5.26 12.25 1.64
CA ILE A 159 -6.34 12.49 0.68
C ILE A 159 -7.71 12.70 1.36
N GLY A 160 -7.77 12.80 2.70
CA GLY A 160 -9.00 13.11 3.44
C GLY A 160 -10.04 11.99 3.48
N VAL A 161 -9.60 10.72 3.47
CA VAL A 161 -10.51 9.57 3.61
C VAL A 161 -11.24 9.65 4.95
N PRO A 162 -12.58 9.48 4.96
CA PRO A 162 -13.34 9.44 6.20
C PRO A 162 -13.01 8.21 7.02
N ARG A 163 -13.28 8.33 8.31
CA ARG A 163 -13.19 7.23 9.26
C ARG A 163 -14.13 6.08 8.85
N ASN A 164 -13.65 4.84 8.88
CA ASN A 164 -14.50 3.66 8.76
C ASN A 164 -15.10 3.29 10.13
N GLU A 165 -16.25 3.85 10.50
CA GLU A 165 -16.90 3.60 11.80
C GLU A 165 -17.15 2.11 12.12
N LYS A 166 -17.22 1.25 11.09
CA LYS A 166 -17.43 -0.19 11.23
C LYS A 166 -16.13 -0.99 11.43
N ASN A 167 -14.97 -0.33 11.49
CA ASN A 167 -13.71 -1.01 11.69
C ASN A 167 -13.68 -1.70 13.07
N PRO A 168 -13.46 -3.02 13.15
CA PRO A 168 -13.44 -3.75 14.42
C PRO A 168 -12.35 -3.27 15.39
N PHE A 169 -11.34 -2.54 14.91
CA PHE A 169 -10.29 -1.95 15.75
C PHE A 169 -10.83 -1.07 16.88
N TYR A 170 -11.95 -0.37 16.65
CA TYR A 170 -12.56 0.50 17.67
C TYR A 170 -13.19 -0.27 18.85
N ASN A 171 -13.49 -1.56 18.65
CA ASN A 171 -14.08 -2.44 19.66
C ASN A 171 -13.06 -3.42 20.26
N GLN A 172 -11.77 -3.24 19.96
CA GLN A 172 -10.71 -4.05 20.56
C GLN A 172 -10.57 -3.73 22.05
N SER A 173 -9.94 -4.65 22.79
CA SER A 173 -9.65 -4.44 24.22
C SER A 173 -8.81 -3.18 24.44
N THR A 174 -8.89 -2.60 25.64
CA THR A 174 -8.08 -1.43 26.02
C THR A 174 -6.57 -1.71 25.99
N ALA A 175 -6.15 -2.97 26.04
CA ALA A 175 -4.75 -3.36 25.86
C ALA A 175 -4.26 -3.18 24.41
N VAL A 176 -5.17 -3.27 23.43
CA VAL A 176 -4.88 -3.14 22.00
C VAL A 176 -5.20 -1.73 21.50
N ASN A 177 -6.35 -1.18 21.90
CA ASN A 177 -6.78 0.16 21.55
C ASN A 177 -7.21 0.91 22.82
N PRO A 178 -6.27 1.54 23.55
CA PRO A 178 -6.58 2.30 24.76
C PRO A 178 -7.57 3.46 24.53
N ALA A 179 -7.56 4.04 23.33
CA ALA A 179 -8.45 5.15 22.96
C ALA A 179 -9.85 4.68 22.55
N GLY A 180 -10.05 3.38 22.30
CA GLY A 180 -11.34 2.80 21.88
C GLY A 180 -11.93 3.53 20.69
N VAL A 181 -13.20 3.94 20.81
CA VAL A 181 -13.92 4.71 19.80
C VAL A 181 -13.34 6.11 19.55
N ASN A 182 -12.49 6.64 20.43
CA ASN A 182 -11.84 7.95 20.25
C ASN A 182 -10.49 7.85 19.54
N PHE A 183 -10.08 6.65 19.11
CA PHE A 183 -8.86 6.48 18.33
C PHE A 183 -8.94 7.26 17.01
N ILE A 184 -7.82 7.90 16.65
CA ILE A 184 -7.59 8.59 15.38
C ILE A 184 -6.30 8.02 14.80
N ASP A 185 -6.35 7.50 13.57
CA ASP A 185 -5.15 7.05 12.88
C ASP A 185 -4.38 8.25 12.30
N LEU A 186 -3.27 8.60 12.96
CA LEU A 186 -2.42 9.72 12.53
C LEU A 186 -1.50 9.35 11.35
N GLY A 187 -1.56 8.12 10.81
CA GLY A 187 -0.68 7.70 9.72
C GLY A 187 0.79 7.85 10.10
N ILE A 188 1.62 8.36 9.18
CA ILE A 188 3.05 8.56 9.45
C ILE A 188 3.30 9.67 10.48
N GLY A 189 2.42 10.67 10.62
CA GLY A 189 2.57 11.74 11.61
C GLY A 189 2.68 11.21 13.04
N GLY A 190 1.95 10.13 13.38
CA GLY A 190 2.08 9.44 14.67
C GLY A 190 3.38 8.66 14.83
N VAL A 191 3.98 8.20 13.73
CA VAL A 191 5.27 7.47 13.73
C VAL A 191 6.45 8.41 13.93
N VAL A 192 6.42 9.58 13.27
CA VAL A 192 7.52 10.55 13.30
C VAL A 192 7.30 11.67 14.33
N SER A 193 6.13 11.70 14.98
CA SER A 193 5.73 12.71 15.96
C SER A 193 5.74 14.14 15.40
N GLN A 194 5.26 14.31 14.17
CA GLN A 194 5.22 15.59 13.45
C GLN A 194 3.79 15.87 12.95
N PRO A 195 3.09 16.87 13.54
CA PRO A 195 1.68 17.14 13.24
C PRO A 195 1.38 17.45 11.76
N GLU A 196 2.31 18.06 11.04
CA GLU A 196 2.24 18.36 9.61
C GLU A 196 2.16 17.10 8.72
N HIS A 197 2.47 15.93 9.28
CA HIS A 197 2.32 14.63 8.63
C HIS A 197 1.17 13.78 9.16
N ASN A 198 0.34 14.31 10.07
CA ASN A 198 -0.83 13.59 10.58
C ASN A 198 -1.78 13.20 9.43
N GLY A 199 -2.37 12.02 9.51
CA GLY A 199 -3.31 11.50 8.51
C GLY A 199 -2.69 11.13 7.16
N LYS A 200 -1.37 11.33 6.98
CA LYS A 200 -0.69 10.97 5.73
C LYS A 200 -0.35 9.47 5.72
N PHE A 201 -0.72 8.80 4.65
CA PHE A 201 -0.41 7.39 4.41
C PHE A 201 0.38 7.24 3.11
N ARG A 202 1.21 6.20 3.05
CA ARG A 202 2.05 5.93 1.90
C ARG A 202 1.18 5.69 0.66
N VAL A 203 1.50 6.35 -0.44
CA VAL A 203 0.88 6.13 -1.75
C VAL A 203 1.10 4.67 -2.17
N PRO A 204 0.05 3.84 -2.25
CA PRO A 204 0.21 2.43 -2.61
C PRO A 204 0.44 2.25 -4.11
N THR A 205 1.03 1.13 -4.52
CA THR A 205 1.01 0.72 -5.93
C THR A 205 -0.43 0.50 -6.40
N LEU A 206 -0.74 0.88 -7.64
CA LEU A 206 -2.02 0.55 -8.29
C LEU A 206 -2.01 -0.79 -9.04
N ARG A 207 -0.89 -1.53 -9.02
CA ARG A 207 -0.87 -2.89 -9.57
C ARG A 207 -1.85 -3.77 -8.79
N ASN A 208 -2.66 -4.55 -9.51
CA ASN A 208 -3.74 -5.36 -8.97
C ASN A 208 -4.85 -4.60 -8.21
N ILE A 209 -4.98 -3.28 -8.39
CA ILE A 209 -6.01 -2.47 -7.70
C ILE A 209 -7.45 -2.94 -7.97
N ALA A 210 -7.72 -3.51 -9.14
CA ALA A 210 -9.06 -3.99 -9.48
C ALA A 210 -9.50 -5.24 -8.72
N ILE A 211 -8.60 -5.92 -7.99
CA ILE A 211 -8.86 -7.17 -7.26
C ILE A 211 -8.43 -7.10 -5.79
N SER A 212 -8.25 -5.90 -5.25
CA SER A 212 -7.73 -5.67 -3.89
C SER A 212 -8.73 -5.05 -2.92
N ALA A 213 -10.00 -4.93 -3.31
CA ALA A 213 -11.07 -4.39 -2.47
C ALA A 213 -11.13 -5.09 -1.08
N PRO A 214 -11.54 -4.37 -0.01
CA PRO A 214 -11.92 -2.96 0.02
C PRO A 214 -10.73 -2.00 -0.07
N TYR A 215 -11.00 -0.70 -0.21
CA TYR A 215 -10.02 0.32 -0.57
C TYR A 215 -9.72 1.33 0.56
N PHE A 216 -8.63 2.05 0.37
CA PHE A 216 -7.95 2.93 1.32
C PHE A 216 -7.45 2.22 2.58
N HIS A 217 -6.73 2.97 3.42
CA HIS A 217 -6.01 2.40 4.58
C HIS A 217 -6.94 1.75 5.62
N ASN A 218 -8.21 2.15 5.66
CA ASN A 218 -9.20 1.67 6.63
C ASN A 218 -10.31 0.81 5.98
N GLY A 219 -10.25 0.53 4.68
CA GLY A 219 -11.23 -0.32 3.98
C GLY A 219 -12.65 0.25 3.90
N SER A 220 -12.81 1.58 4.01
CA SER A 220 -14.11 2.27 4.01
C SER A 220 -14.85 2.13 2.67
N PHE A 221 -14.12 2.11 1.55
CA PHE A 221 -14.67 2.06 0.20
C PHE A 221 -14.68 0.63 -0.34
N LYS A 222 -15.73 0.23 -1.05
CA LYS A 222 -15.95 -1.17 -1.46
C LYS A 222 -15.68 -1.41 -2.94
N THR A 223 -15.79 -0.36 -3.76
CA THR A 223 -15.59 -0.49 -5.20
C THR A 223 -14.59 0.52 -5.73
N LEU A 224 -13.91 0.17 -6.82
CA LEU A 224 -12.98 1.06 -7.50
C LEU A 224 -13.69 2.31 -8.04
N LYS A 225 -14.96 2.16 -8.44
CA LYS A 225 -15.81 3.27 -8.86
C LYS A 225 -16.01 4.29 -7.74
N GLU A 226 -16.30 3.85 -6.52
CA GLU A 226 -16.44 4.77 -5.37
C GLU A 226 -15.13 5.51 -5.08
N VAL A 227 -13.98 4.83 -5.21
CA VAL A 227 -12.65 5.46 -5.04
C VAL A 227 -12.43 6.55 -6.09
N ILE A 228 -12.65 6.24 -7.36
CA ILE A 228 -12.48 7.20 -8.46
C ILE A 228 -13.41 8.41 -8.25
N HIS A 229 -14.67 8.16 -7.89
CA HIS A 229 -15.64 9.21 -7.65
C HIS A 229 -15.24 10.10 -6.47
N PHE A 230 -14.74 9.51 -5.38
CA PHE A 230 -14.22 10.24 -4.23
C PHE A 230 -13.11 11.22 -4.62
N TYR A 231 -12.11 10.78 -5.38
CA TYR A 231 -11.07 11.68 -5.88
C TYR A 231 -11.61 12.80 -6.78
N ASN A 232 -12.67 12.52 -7.55
CA ASN A 232 -13.24 13.48 -8.48
C ASN A 232 -14.00 14.62 -7.78
N VAL A 233 -14.79 14.32 -6.73
CA VAL A 233 -15.80 15.27 -6.23
C VAL A 233 -15.75 15.61 -4.74
N ARG A 234 -14.86 15.01 -3.93
CA ARG A 234 -14.84 15.21 -2.46
C ARG A 234 -14.80 16.67 -1.98
N ASP A 235 -14.24 17.59 -2.77
CA ASP A 235 -14.12 19.01 -2.39
C ASP A 235 -15.26 19.88 -2.93
N VAL A 236 -16.04 19.38 -3.89
CA VAL A 236 -17.20 20.09 -4.46
C VAL A 236 -18.54 19.51 -4.04
N ASN A 237 -18.56 18.28 -3.51
CA ASN A 237 -19.74 17.66 -2.93
C ASN A 237 -19.45 17.05 -1.54
N PRO A 238 -18.99 17.85 -0.55
CA PRO A 238 -18.57 17.32 0.74
C PRO A 238 -19.70 16.69 1.55
N SER A 239 -20.98 16.93 1.21
CA SER A 239 -22.12 16.26 1.84
C SER A 239 -22.30 14.80 1.42
N GLU A 240 -21.66 14.37 0.33
CA GLU A 240 -21.72 12.99 -0.16
C GLU A 240 -20.85 12.04 0.68
N PHE A 241 -19.81 12.57 1.32
CA PHE A 241 -18.88 11.80 2.15
C PHE A 241 -18.91 12.30 3.59
N ALA A 242 -18.59 11.41 4.54
CA ALA A 242 -18.32 11.86 5.90
C ALA A 242 -17.05 12.74 5.92
N ALA A 243 -16.88 13.52 6.98
CA ALA A 243 -15.69 14.33 7.16
C ALA A 243 -14.41 13.46 7.21
N PRO A 244 -13.27 13.97 6.70
CA PRO A 244 -11.97 13.35 6.88
C PRO A 244 -11.67 12.99 8.34
N GLU A 245 -10.99 11.87 8.58
CA GLU A 245 -10.57 11.49 9.95
C GLU A 245 -9.54 12.47 10.53
N VAL A 246 -8.66 13.01 9.68
CA VAL A 246 -7.71 14.09 10.00
C VAL A 246 -7.90 15.18 8.96
N LEU A 247 -8.35 16.37 9.38
CA LEU A 247 -8.76 17.45 8.47
C LEU A 247 -7.63 18.43 8.16
N GLU A 248 -6.69 18.59 9.11
CA GLU A 248 -5.72 19.69 9.16
C GLU A 248 -4.68 19.63 8.04
N THR A 249 -4.36 18.44 7.56
CA THR A 249 -3.28 18.16 6.59
C THR A 249 -3.80 17.65 5.26
N VAL A 250 -5.12 17.73 5.04
CA VAL A 250 -5.76 17.20 3.83
C VAL A 250 -5.25 17.92 2.59
N ASN A 251 -4.76 17.16 1.63
CA ASN A 251 -4.35 17.68 0.32
C ASN A 251 -5.59 18.11 -0.50
N ARG A 252 -5.55 19.35 -0.99
CA ARG A 252 -6.58 20.00 -1.82
C ARG A 252 -6.02 20.60 -3.11
N ASP A 253 -4.74 20.39 -3.41
CA ASP A 253 -4.04 21.03 -4.54
C ASP A 253 -4.16 20.19 -5.82
N GLU A 254 -4.01 18.87 -5.70
CA GLU A 254 -3.98 17.95 -6.84
C GLU A 254 -5.28 17.16 -7.08
N LEU A 255 -6.26 17.19 -6.18
CA LEU A 255 -7.46 16.33 -6.27
C LEU A 255 -8.69 16.95 -5.59
N GLY A 256 -9.86 16.33 -5.79
CA GLY A 256 -11.12 16.67 -5.12
C GLY A 256 -12.10 17.55 -5.88
N ASP A 257 -11.65 18.21 -6.96
CA ASP A 257 -12.47 18.87 -8.00
C ASP A 257 -11.86 18.60 -9.38
N LEU A 258 -11.82 17.32 -9.78
CA LEU A 258 -11.15 16.92 -11.03
C LEU A 258 -12.01 17.19 -12.27
N LYS A 259 -13.32 17.46 -12.09
CA LYS A 259 -14.28 17.77 -13.17
C LYS A 259 -14.33 16.68 -14.24
N MET A 260 -14.09 15.43 -13.82
CA MET A 260 -14.28 14.27 -14.68
C MET A 260 -15.78 14.02 -14.84
N THR A 261 -16.18 13.73 -16.08
CA THR A 261 -17.52 13.22 -16.38
C THR A 261 -17.65 11.76 -15.96
N ALA A 262 -18.87 11.26 -15.81
CA ALA A 262 -19.12 9.85 -15.51
C ALA A 262 -18.49 8.88 -16.55
N GLU A 263 -18.40 9.32 -17.81
CA GLU A 263 -17.73 8.57 -18.87
C GLU A 263 -16.21 8.52 -18.66
N GLU A 264 -15.59 9.64 -18.27
CA GLU A 264 -14.15 9.69 -17.94
C GLU A 264 -13.82 8.86 -16.70
N GLU A 265 -14.68 8.86 -15.67
CA GLU A 265 -14.53 7.97 -14.50
C GLU A 265 -14.57 6.48 -14.92
N SER A 266 -15.51 6.11 -15.79
CA SER A 266 -15.63 4.74 -16.33
C SER A 266 -14.42 4.33 -17.16
N GLN A 267 -13.92 5.24 -18.02
CA GLN A 267 -12.70 5.01 -18.81
C GLN A 267 -11.47 4.87 -17.92
N LEU A 268 -11.34 5.70 -16.88
CA LEU A 268 -10.28 5.57 -15.87
C LEU A 268 -10.34 4.21 -15.18
N GLU A 269 -11.53 3.75 -14.78
CA GLU A 269 -11.70 2.41 -14.23
C GLU A 269 -11.26 1.31 -15.21
N ALA A 270 -11.62 1.45 -16.50
CA ALA A 270 -11.19 0.53 -17.55
C ALA A 270 -9.66 0.45 -17.66
N PHE A 271 -8.96 1.59 -17.60
CA PHE A 271 -7.50 1.63 -17.53
C PHE A 271 -6.94 0.95 -16.28
N LEU A 272 -7.46 1.26 -15.08
CA LEU A 272 -6.96 0.67 -13.83
C LEU A 272 -7.12 -0.86 -13.80
N ARG A 273 -8.16 -1.39 -14.45
CA ARG A 273 -8.33 -2.85 -14.61
C ARG A 273 -7.21 -3.49 -15.43
N THR A 274 -6.58 -2.75 -16.35
CA THR A 274 -5.44 -3.24 -17.14
C THR A 274 -4.19 -3.52 -16.30
N LEU A 275 -4.13 -3.02 -15.05
CA LEU A 275 -3.02 -3.17 -14.11
C LEU A 275 -3.06 -4.49 -13.32
N THR A 276 -4.01 -5.37 -13.63
CA THR A 276 -4.17 -6.68 -12.99
C THR A 276 -3.27 -7.72 -13.65
N ASP A 277 -2.46 -8.41 -12.86
CA ASP A 277 -1.54 -9.45 -13.30
C ASP A 277 -2.24 -10.70 -13.87
N HIS A 278 -1.43 -11.58 -14.45
CA HIS A 278 -1.83 -12.82 -15.08
C HIS A 278 -2.79 -12.60 -16.25
N TYR A 279 -2.59 -11.50 -16.98
CA TYR A 279 -3.34 -11.23 -18.19
C TYR A 279 -3.12 -12.34 -19.21
N ARG A 280 -4.21 -13.02 -19.58
CA ARG A 280 -4.21 -14.02 -20.63
C ARG A 280 -4.57 -13.33 -21.94
N LYS A 281 -3.64 -13.40 -22.89
CA LYS A 281 -3.79 -12.84 -24.24
C LYS A 281 -4.87 -13.55 -25.03
#